data_AF-A0A1F5SW45-F1
#
_entry.id   AF-A0A1F5SW45-F1
#
_cell.length_a   1.000
_cell.length_b   1.000
_cell.length_c   1.000
_cell.angle_alpha   90.00
_cell.angle_beta   90.00
_cell.angle_gamma   90.00
#
_symmetry.space_group_name_H-M   'P 1'
#
loop_
_entity.id
_entity.type
_entity.pdbx_description
1 polymer ?
#
loop_
_entity_poly.entity_id
_entity_poly.type
_entity_poly.pdbx_seq_one_letter_code
_entity_poly.pdbx_strand_id
1 'polypeptide(L)'
;MDLIGQQKINNKIHRFYLCVKNKFMKVKAKSFFEDVFDPFCKLFFPIIPKWLTPNMLSTTRLIGVPFLVYVLWDEQYVLGLILFIILALTDMFDGALARGRNQITELGKVLDPVADKLLIGSAILIILLKINLPLAVLVVGLDAIIILLGLIMKASGSKLDIKANVWGKIKLNLQVGGIALVFLGLLLSLPILIVVAQWVLWLAVVFAILSIISGGL
;
A
#
# COMPACT_ATOMS: atom_id res chain seq x y z
N MET A 1 -18.86 2.24 45.73
CA MET A 1 -18.64 1.77 44.34
C MET A 1 -17.21 1.28 44.28
N ASP A 2 -17.04 -0.02 44.49
CA ASP A 2 -15.80 -0.57 45.03
C ASP A 2 -14.73 -0.76 43.96
N LEU A 3 -13.50 -0.39 44.31
CA LEU A 3 -12.27 -0.50 43.50
C LEU A 3 -12.07 -1.93 42.94
N ILE A 4 -12.60 -2.94 43.63
CA ILE A 4 -12.57 -4.35 43.25
C ILE A 4 -13.41 -4.63 41.99
N GLY A 5 -14.52 -3.91 41.80
CA GLY A 5 -15.38 -4.02 40.61
C GLY A 5 -14.73 -3.46 39.33
N GLN A 6 -14.06 -2.31 39.45
CA GLN A 6 -13.28 -1.68 38.37
C GLN A 6 -12.13 -2.58 37.88
N GLN A 7 -11.43 -3.22 38.81
CA GLN A 7 -10.30 -4.11 38.50
C GLN A 7 -10.75 -5.40 37.79
N LYS A 8 -11.93 -5.92 38.15
CA LYS A 8 -12.54 -7.08 37.49
C LYS A 8 -12.97 -6.77 36.06
N ILE A 9 -13.48 -5.55 35.81
CA ILE A 9 -13.87 -5.08 34.47
C ILE A 9 -12.63 -4.86 33.60
N ASN A 10 -11.59 -4.20 34.10
CA ASN A 10 -10.33 -3.99 33.35
C ASN A 10 -9.65 -5.30 32.96
N ASN A 11 -9.63 -6.30 33.84
CA ASN A 11 -9.09 -7.63 33.50
C ASN A 11 -9.95 -8.35 32.45
N LYS A 12 -11.27 -8.14 32.43
CA LYS A 12 -12.16 -8.72 31.43
C LYS A 12 -11.97 -8.06 30.05
N ILE A 13 -11.82 -6.73 30.02
CA ILE A 13 -11.51 -5.96 28.80
C ILE A 13 -10.12 -6.32 28.28
N HIS A 14 -9.11 -6.43 29.15
CA HIS A 14 -7.75 -6.80 28.74
C HIS A 14 -7.69 -8.24 28.20
N ARG A 15 -8.41 -9.19 28.81
CA ARG A 15 -8.56 -10.55 28.26
C ARG A 15 -9.33 -10.58 26.95
N PHE A 16 -10.37 -9.76 26.80
CA PHE A 16 -11.09 -9.63 25.53
C PHE A 16 -10.19 -9.05 24.45
N TYR A 17 -9.42 -8.01 24.75
CA TYR A 17 -8.42 -7.42 23.86
C TYR A 17 -7.35 -8.44 23.45
N LEU A 18 -6.80 -9.20 24.40
CA LEU A 18 -5.84 -10.27 24.11
C LEU A 18 -6.46 -11.44 23.33
N CYS A 19 -7.72 -11.78 23.58
CA CYS A 19 -8.45 -12.82 22.87
C CYS A 19 -8.73 -12.41 21.42
N VAL A 20 -9.20 -11.19 21.18
CA VAL A 20 -9.39 -10.61 19.84
C VAL A 20 -8.04 -10.50 19.13
N LYS A 21 -7.00 -9.98 19.79
CA LYS A 21 -5.63 -9.91 19.24
C LYS A 21 -5.10 -11.27 18.83
N ASN A 22 -5.24 -12.31 19.66
CA ASN A 22 -4.77 -13.67 19.33
C ASN A 22 -5.59 -14.35 18.24
N LYS A 23 -6.90 -14.09 18.17
CA LYS A 23 -7.76 -14.67 17.13
C LYS A 23 -7.52 -14.01 15.77
N PHE A 24 -7.18 -12.72 15.71
CA PHE A 24 -6.79 -12.01 14.49
C PHE A 24 -5.31 -12.20 14.09
N MET A 25 -4.39 -12.44 15.04
CA MET A 25 -2.97 -12.72 14.75
C MET A 25 -2.72 -14.07 14.06
N LYS A 26 -3.69 -14.99 14.08
CA LYS A 26 -3.63 -16.28 13.35
C LYS A 26 -4.16 -16.21 11.93
N VAL A 27 -4.59 -15.05 11.45
CA VAL A 27 -4.88 -14.87 10.03
C VAL A 27 -3.53 -14.80 9.31
N LYS A 28 -3.04 -15.98 8.89
CA LYS A 28 -2.00 -16.12 7.87
C LYS A 28 -2.65 -15.71 6.52
N ALA A 29 -3.07 -14.46 6.42
CA ALA A 29 -3.58 -13.89 5.18
C ALA A 29 -2.37 -13.62 4.30
N LYS A 30 -2.00 -14.64 3.52
CA LYS A 30 -1.41 -14.43 2.21
C LYS A 30 -2.37 -13.49 1.48
N SER A 31 -1.85 -12.38 0.93
CA SER A 31 -2.73 -11.40 0.28
C SER A 31 -3.51 -12.14 -0.82
N PHE A 32 -4.81 -11.89 -0.98
CA PHE A 32 -5.59 -12.46 -2.10
C PHE A 32 -4.89 -12.26 -3.45
N PHE A 33 -4.15 -11.15 -3.59
CA PHE A 33 -3.29 -10.85 -4.73
C PHE A 33 -2.04 -11.76 -4.84
N GLU A 34 -1.41 -12.16 -3.74
CA GLU A 34 -0.27 -13.09 -3.75
C GLU A 34 -0.69 -14.51 -4.17
N ASP A 35 -1.87 -14.95 -3.76
CA ASP A 35 -2.38 -16.29 -4.10
C ASP A 35 -2.78 -16.43 -5.58
N VAL A 36 -3.27 -15.36 -6.20
CA VAL A 36 -3.61 -15.34 -7.64
C VAL A 36 -2.36 -15.21 -8.52
N PHE A 37 -1.31 -14.52 -8.07
CA PHE A 37 -0.20 -14.12 -8.94
C PHE A 37 1.08 -14.97 -8.79
N ASP A 38 1.28 -15.67 -7.67
CA ASP A 38 2.39 -16.63 -7.51
C ASP A 38 2.47 -17.69 -8.64
N PRO A 39 1.35 -18.22 -9.18
CA PRO A 39 1.39 -19.11 -10.35
C PRO A 39 1.86 -18.40 -11.63
N PHE A 40 1.45 -17.15 -11.84
CA PHE A 40 1.82 -16.34 -13.00
C PHE A 40 3.32 -16.02 -13.00
N CYS A 41 3.87 -15.58 -11.85
CA CYS A 41 5.30 -15.28 -11.75
C CYS A 41 6.19 -16.51 -12.02
N LYS A 42 5.77 -17.70 -11.57
CA LYS A 42 6.48 -18.96 -11.88
C LYS A 42 6.46 -19.31 -13.37
N LEU A 43 5.38 -18.95 -14.07
CA LEU A 43 5.23 -19.21 -15.50
C LEU A 43 6.14 -18.33 -16.36
N PHE A 44 6.32 -17.05 -15.99
CA PHE A 44 7.17 -16.11 -16.73
C PHE A 44 8.65 -16.12 -16.29
N PHE A 45 8.97 -16.73 -15.15
CA PHE A 45 10.34 -16.84 -14.62
C PHE A 45 11.43 -17.27 -15.64
N PRO A 46 11.19 -18.25 -16.54
CA PRO A 46 12.19 -18.66 -17.53
C PRO A 46 12.40 -17.67 -18.70
N ILE A 47 11.49 -16.72 -18.90
CA ILE A 47 11.54 -15.74 -20.01
C ILE A 47 12.34 -14.49 -19.60
N ILE A 48 12.55 -14.27 -18.30
CA ILE A 48 13.13 -13.03 -17.79
C ILE A 48 14.66 -13.08 -17.90
N PRO A 49 15.28 -12.13 -18.61
CA PRO A 49 16.72 -12.15 -18.83
C PRO A 49 17.52 -12.03 -17.53
N LYS A 50 18.71 -12.65 -17.50
CA LYS A 50 19.56 -12.73 -16.31
C LYS A 50 20.16 -11.38 -15.89
N TRP A 51 20.22 -10.39 -16.78
CA TRP A 51 20.76 -9.05 -16.52
C TRP A 51 19.76 -8.08 -15.85
N LEU A 52 18.46 -8.41 -15.85
CA LEU A 52 17.44 -7.58 -15.21
C LEU A 52 17.54 -7.72 -13.69
N THR A 53 17.98 -6.65 -13.01
CA THR A 53 18.07 -6.61 -11.55
C THR A 53 16.82 -5.98 -10.94
N PRO A 54 16.43 -6.35 -9.71
CA PRO A 54 15.30 -5.72 -9.02
C PRO A 54 15.44 -4.18 -8.97
N ASN A 55 16.64 -3.68 -8.70
CA ASN A 55 16.90 -2.24 -8.63
C ASN A 55 16.61 -1.51 -9.96
N MET A 56 16.84 -2.14 -11.12
CA MET A 56 16.53 -1.52 -12.41
C MET A 56 15.01 -1.39 -12.63
N LEU A 57 14.23 -2.33 -12.12
CA LEU A 57 12.77 -2.31 -12.19
C LEU A 57 12.20 -1.21 -11.28
N SER A 58 12.66 -1.10 -10.04
CA SER A 58 12.27 0.00 -9.13
C SER A 58 12.69 1.37 -9.67
N THR A 59 13.87 1.47 -10.32
CA THR A 59 14.31 2.70 -10.98
C THR A 59 13.42 3.07 -12.17
N THR A 60 13.01 2.08 -12.96
CA THR A 60 12.07 2.30 -14.08
C THR A 60 10.74 2.86 -13.57
N ARG A 61 10.25 2.38 -12.41
CA ARG A 61 9.05 2.93 -11.76
C ARG A 61 9.25 4.39 -11.36
N LEU A 62 10.38 4.72 -10.75
CA LEU A 62 10.68 6.09 -10.32
C LEU A 62 10.70 7.06 -11.51
N ILE A 63 11.23 6.64 -12.66
CA ILE A 63 11.24 7.44 -13.90
C ILE A 63 9.84 7.46 -14.56
N GLY A 64 9.08 6.38 -14.46
CA GLY A 64 7.74 6.26 -15.03
C GLY A 64 6.66 7.07 -14.30
N VAL A 65 6.81 7.30 -12.99
CA VAL A 65 5.84 8.06 -12.18
C VAL A 65 5.64 9.50 -12.67
N PRO A 66 6.68 10.31 -12.97
CA PRO A 66 6.51 11.62 -13.59
C PRO A 66 5.72 11.58 -14.90
N PHE A 67 5.94 10.54 -15.72
CA PHE A 67 5.22 10.37 -16.97
C PHE A 67 3.74 10.04 -16.73
N LEU A 68 3.45 9.17 -15.78
CA LEU A 68 2.07 8.90 -15.32
C LEU A 68 1.39 10.18 -14.84
N VAL A 69 2.07 10.99 -14.02
CA VAL A 69 1.55 12.26 -13.52
C VAL A 69 1.20 13.20 -14.67
N TYR A 70 2.08 13.33 -15.67
CA TYR A 70 1.84 14.17 -16.83
C TYR A 70 0.61 13.72 -17.63
N VAL A 71 0.49 12.42 -17.90
CA VAL A 71 -0.65 11.84 -18.65
C VAL A 71 -1.98 12.02 -17.90
N LEU A 72 -1.97 11.83 -16.58
CA LEU A 72 -3.16 12.05 -15.74
C LEU A 72 -3.52 13.53 -15.60
N TRP A 73 -2.54 14.42 -15.61
CA TRP A 73 -2.76 15.87 -15.59
C TRP A 73 -3.49 16.34 -16.85
N ASP A 74 -3.10 15.79 -18.00
CA ASP A 74 -3.73 16.01 -19.32
C ASP A 74 -5.06 15.25 -19.50
N GLU A 75 -5.60 14.65 -18.43
CA GLU A 75 -6.89 13.96 -18.43
C GLU A 75 -6.98 12.76 -19.40
N GLN A 76 -5.84 12.24 -19.86
CA GLN A 76 -5.76 11.05 -20.69
C GLN A 76 -5.93 9.77 -19.86
N TYR A 77 -7.12 9.58 -19.29
CA TYR A 77 -7.38 8.54 -18.29
C TYR A 77 -7.15 7.10 -18.79
N VAL A 78 -7.42 6.82 -20.07
CA VAL A 78 -7.15 5.50 -20.67
C VAL A 78 -5.65 5.20 -20.67
N LEU A 79 -4.85 6.13 -21.19
CA LEU A 79 -3.39 5.98 -21.23
C LEU A 79 -2.82 5.95 -19.81
N GLY A 80 -3.33 6.79 -18.92
CA GLY A 80 -2.96 6.81 -17.51
C GLY A 80 -3.24 5.49 -16.80
N LEU A 81 -4.40 4.85 -17.05
CA LEU A 81 -4.71 3.53 -16.49
C LEU A 81 -3.76 2.46 -17.02
N ILE A 82 -3.49 2.44 -18.33
CA ILE A 82 -2.56 1.49 -18.95
C ILE A 82 -1.16 1.64 -18.34
N LEU A 83 -0.66 2.87 -18.23
CA LEU A 83 0.63 3.15 -17.61
C LEU A 83 0.66 2.76 -16.14
N PHE A 84 -0.38 3.08 -15.38
CA PHE A 84 -0.49 2.71 -13.97
C PHE A 84 -0.42 1.19 -13.79
N ILE A 85 -1.15 0.43 -14.60
CA ILE A 85 -1.13 -1.03 -14.58
C ILE A 85 0.27 -1.56 -14.92
N ILE A 86 0.92 -1.05 -15.97
CA ILE A 86 2.28 -1.48 -16.35
C ILE A 86 3.27 -1.22 -15.22
N LEU A 87 3.24 -0.03 -14.61
CA LEU A 87 4.14 0.35 -13.52
C LEU A 87 3.88 -0.45 -12.24
N ALA A 88 2.62 -0.76 -11.94
CA ALA A 88 2.22 -1.60 -10.81
C ALA A 88 2.63 -3.06 -11.02
N LEU A 89 2.47 -3.60 -12.23
CA LEU A 89 2.91 -4.96 -12.56
C LEU A 89 4.44 -5.10 -12.45
N THR A 90 5.18 -4.05 -12.80
CA THR A 90 6.65 -4.02 -12.70
C THR A 90 7.13 -4.30 -11.26
N ASP A 91 6.40 -3.86 -10.24
CA ASP A 91 6.65 -4.16 -8.82
C ASP A 91 6.47 -5.65 -8.50
N MET A 92 5.39 -6.23 -8.98
CA MET A 92 5.13 -7.64 -8.75
C MET A 92 6.26 -8.52 -9.34
N PHE A 93 6.81 -8.10 -10.47
CA PHE A 93 7.94 -8.77 -11.10
C PHE A 93 9.25 -8.58 -10.33
N ASP A 94 9.57 -7.38 -9.83
CA ASP A 94 10.82 -7.17 -9.08
C ASP A 94 10.85 -7.97 -7.76
N GLY A 95 9.72 -8.05 -7.05
CA GLY A 95 9.60 -8.80 -5.81
C GLY A 95 9.70 -10.31 -6.05
N ALA A 96 9.13 -10.80 -7.15
CA ALA A 96 9.27 -12.19 -7.56
C ALA A 96 10.72 -12.52 -7.98
N LEU A 97 11.39 -11.61 -8.70
CA LEU A 97 12.80 -11.75 -9.10
C LEU A 97 13.73 -11.76 -7.89
N ALA A 98 13.56 -10.83 -6.96
CA ALA A 98 14.39 -10.71 -5.77
C ALA A 98 14.31 -11.99 -4.91
N ARG A 99 13.09 -12.53 -4.73
CA ARG A 99 12.86 -13.80 -4.01
C ARG A 99 13.42 -15.01 -4.75
N GLY A 100 13.29 -15.04 -6.08
CA GLY A 100 13.73 -16.17 -6.90
C GLY A 100 15.24 -16.21 -7.17
N ARG A 101 15.93 -15.07 -7.14
CA ARG A 101 17.39 -14.97 -7.42
C ARG A 101 18.25 -14.75 -6.17
N ASN A 102 17.66 -14.68 -4.97
CA ASN A 102 18.35 -14.32 -3.72
C ASN A 102 19.16 -13.01 -3.80
N GLN A 103 18.80 -12.10 -4.71
CA GLN A 103 19.47 -10.81 -4.93
C GLN A 103 18.78 -9.70 -4.15
N ILE A 104 18.70 -9.87 -2.82
CA ILE A 104 18.10 -8.87 -1.94
C ILE A 104 19.18 -7.86 -1.54
N THR A 105 19.06 -6.62 -2.01
CA THR A 105 20.00 -5.53 -1.66
C THR A 105 19.42 -4.63 -0.57
N GLU A 106 20.26 -4.05 0.29
CA GLU A 106 19.81 -3.12 1.33
C GLU A 106 19.21 -1.82 0.75
N LEU A 107 19.66 -1.41 -0.43
CA LEU A 107 19.09 -0.28 -1.17
C LEU A 107 17.70 -0.61 -1.72
N GLY A 108 17.51 -1.78 -2.34
CA GLY A 108 16.21 -2.23 -2.84
C GLY A 108 15.15 -2.26 -1.73
N LYS A 109 15.50 -2.80 -0.55
CA LYS A 109 14.59 -2.83 0.63
C LYS A 109 14.03 -1.47 1.05
N VAL A 110 14.72 -0.38 0.72
CA VAL A 110 14.26 1.00 1.00
C VAL A 110 13.59 1.62 -0.23
N LEU A 111 14.12 1.34 -1.42
CA LEU A 111 13.62 1.92 -2.67
C LEU A 111 12.25 1.36 -3.05
N ASP A 112 11.99 0.07 -2.83
CA ASP A 112 10.74 -0.58 -3.24
C ASP A 112 9.52 0.03 -2.51
N PRO A 113 9.50 0.14 -1.16
CA PRO A 113 8.36 0.76 -0.46
C PRO A 113 8.16 2.25 -0.78
N VAL A 114 9.23 2.95 -1.19
CA VAL A 114 9.17 4.36 -1.60
C VAL A 114 8.56 4.45 -3.00
N ALA A 115 9.04 3.66 -3.95
CA ALA A 115 8.55 3.65 -5.32
C ALA A 115 7.07 3.25 -5.39
N ASP A 116 6.63 2.28 -4.57
CA ASP A 116 5.22 1.87 -4.48
C ASP A 116 4.30 2.99 -4.01
N LYS A 117 4.69 3.65 -2.91
CA LYS A 117 3.91 4.75 -2.36
C LYS A 117 3.94 5.98 -3.27
N LEU A 118 5.00 6.20 -4.03
CA LEU A 118 5.03 7.25 -5.05
C LEU A 118 4.06 6.94 -6.20
N LEU A 119 3.99 5.69 -6.67
CA LEU A 119 3.05 5.29 -7.72
C LEU A 119 1.60 5.46 -7.29
N ILE A 120 1.23 4.90 -6.15
CA ILE A 120 -0.15 4.96 -5.61
C ILE A 120 -0.48 6.41 -5.21
N GLY A 121 0.42 7.08 -4.49
CA GLY A 121 0.24 8.43 -3.98
C GLY A 121 0.12 9.46 -5.09
N SER A 122 0.93 9.36 -6.15
CA SER A 122 0.85 10.30 -7.29
C SER A 122 -0.46 10.12 -8.08
N ALA A 123 -0.90 8.88 -8.32
CA ALA A 123 -2.17 8.61 -8.98
C ALA A 123 -3.35 9.19 -8.18
N ILE A 124 -3.40 8.94 -6.86
CA ILE A 124 -4.42 9.52 -5.97
C ILE A 124 -4.35 11.04 -5.98
N LEU A 125 -3.15 11.61 -5.84
CA LEU A 125 -2.98 13.05 -5.75
C LEU A 125 -3.55 13.75 -6.98
N ILE A 126 -3.12 13.37 -8.19
CA ILE A 126 -3.52 14.06 -9.41
C ILE A 126 -5.01 13.90 -9.69
N ILE A 127 -5.54 12.70 -9.47
CA ILE A 127 -6.95 12.41 -9.75
C ILE A 127 -7.87 13.10 -8.73
N LEU A 128 -7.56 12.99 -7.43
CA LEU A 128 -8.40 13.59 -6.39
C LEU A 128 -8.17 15.08 -6.21
N LEU A 129 -7.06 15.66 -6.68
CA LEU A 129 -6.83 17.10 -6.58
C LEU A 129 -7.96 17.92 -7.26
N LYS A 130 -8.54 17.38 -8.34
CA LYS A 130 -9.69 18.00 -9.04
C LYS A 130 -11.06 17.68 -8.42
N ILE A 131 -11.14 16.70 -7.51
CA ILE A 131 -12.42 16.17 -6.98
C ILE A 131 -12.57 16.47 -5.48
N ASN A 132 -11.56 16.11 -4.68
CA ASN A 132 -11.54 16.23 -3.23
C ASN A 132 -10.09 16.43 -2.74
N LEU A 133 -9.60 17.66 -2.85
CA LEU A 133 -8.24 18.05 -2.46
C LEU A 133 -7.91 17.68 -0.99
N PRO A 134 -8.78 17.91 0.01
CA PRO A 134 -8.48 17.53 1.40
C PRO A 134 -8.21 16.03 1.56
N LEU A 135 -9.00 15.18 0.89
CA LEU A 135 -8.82 13.74 0.93
C LEU A 135 -7.50 13.33 0.26
N ALA A 136 -7.16 13.93 -0.88
CA ALA A 136 -5.91 13.67 -1.59
C ALA A 136 -4.68 13.95 -0.71
N VAL A 137 -4.66 15.15 -0.10
CA VAL A 137 -3.57 15.59 0.79
C VAL A 137 -3.48 14.69 2.02
N LEU A 138 -4.62 14.31 2.60
CA LEU A 138 -4.64 13.47 3.80
C LEU A 138 -4.10 12.07 3.52
N VAL A 139 -4.50 11.44 2.42
CA VAL A 139 -4.02 10.11 2.03
C VAL A 139 -2.51 10.12 1.80
N VAL A 140 -2.03 11.03 0.93
CA VAL A 140 -0.60 11.11 0.58
C VAL A 140 0.25 11.54 1.78
N GLY A 141 -0.24 12.50 2.57
CA GLY A 141 0.44 12.97 3.77
C GLY A 141 0.62 11.87 4.82
N LEU A 142 -0.43 11.08 5.08
CA LEU A 142 -0.33 9.95 6.02
C LEU A 142 0.65 8.88 5.53
N ASP A 143 0.66 8.56 4.24
CA ASP A 143 1.62 7.58 3.71
C ASP A 143 3.07 8.08 3.81
N ALA A 144 3.31 9.37 3.56
CA ALA A 144 4.61 10.00 3.73
C ALA A 144 5.07 9.99 5.19
N ILE A 145 4.17 10.30 6.14
CA ILE A 145 4.45 10.20 7.59
C ILE A 145 4.84 8.77 7.96
N ILE A 146 4.12 7.76 7.47
CA ILE A 146 4.43 6.36 7.75
C ILE A 146 5.81 5.98 7.17
N ILE A 147 6.17 6.41 5.96
CA ILE A 147 7.54 6.18 5.44
C ILE A 147 8.57 6.82 6.37
N LEU A 148 8.39 8.10 6.69
CA LEU A 148 9.36 8.88 7.44
C LEU A 148 9.61 8.28 8.83
N LEU A 149 8.52 7.90 9.53
CA LEU A 149 8.60 7.21 10.81
C LEU A 149 9.39 5.89 10.68
N GLY A 150 9.20 5.14 9.59
CA GLY A 150 9.89 3.86 9.36
C GLY A 150 11.37 4.03 9.10
N LEU A 151 11.74 5.07 8.34
CA LEU A 151 13.13 5.43 8.10
C LEU A 151 13.83 5.88 9.40
N ILE A 152 13.18 6.72 10.21
CA ILE A 152 13.72 7.19 11.49
C ILE A 152 13.94 6.02 12.47
N MET A 153 12.97 5.10 12.57
CA MET A 153 13.08 3.91 13.43
C MET A 153 14.21 2.98 12.99
N LYS A 154 14.37 2.78 11.67
CA LYS A 154 15.47 2.01 11.09
C LYS A 154 16.83 2.68 11.36
N ALA A 155 16.92 4.01 11.21
CA ALA A 155 18.14 4.77 11.46
C ALA A 155 18.55 4.81 12.94
N SER A 156 17.57 4.81 13.85
CA SER A 156 17.79 4.84 15.30
C SER A 156 18.32 3.52 15.88
N GLY A 157 18.58 2.50 15.04
CA GLY A 157 19.10 1.20 15.47
C GLY A 157 18.12 0.39 16.35
N SER A 158 16.86 0.83 16.43
CA SER A 158 15.84 0.12 17.18
C SER A 158 15.57 -1.22 16.50
N LYS A 159 15.89 -2.34 17.17
CA LYS A 159 15.53 -3.71 16.75
C LYS A 159 14.02 -3.99 16.88
N LEU A 160 13.20 -2.95 16.83
CA LEU A 160 11.77 -3.12 16.63
C LEU A 160 11.64 -3.66 15.20
N ASP A 161 11.43 -4.96 15.08
CA ASP A 161 10.91 -5.56 13.88
C ASP A 161 9.74 -4.67 13.44
N ILE A 162 9.93 -3.92 12.35
CA ILE A 162 8.85 -3.20 11.67
C ILE A 162 7.96 -4.30 11.11
N LYS A 163 7.11 -4.81 11.98
CA LYS A 163 6.29 -5.97 11.70
C LYS A 163 5.08 -5.43 10.95
N ALA A 164 5.05 -5.69 9.65
CA ALA A 164 3.95 -5.32 8.77
C ALA A 164 2.61 -5.67 9.44
N ASN A 165 1.88 -4.63 9.81
CA ASN A 165 0.64 -4.78 10.55
C ASN A 165 -0.52 -5.03 9.58
N VAL A 166 -1.53 -5.78 10.03
CA VAL A 166 -2.71 -6.11 9.24
C VAL A 166 -3.41 -4.83 8.77
N TRP A 167 -3.44 -3.79 9.61
CA TRP A 167 -4.01 -2.48 9.26
C TRP A 167 -3.30 -1.83 8.07
N GLY A 168 -1.97 -1.91 8.03
CA GLY A 168 -1.13 -1.43 6.92
C GLY A 168 -1.44 -2.13 5.59
N LYS A 169 -1.74 -3.44 5.64
CA LYS A 169 -2.14 -4.20 4.44
C LYS A 169 -3.56 -3.86 3.99
N ILE A 170 -4.50 -3.73 4.94
CA ILE A 170 -5.89 -3.39 4.62
C ILE A 170 -5.95 -2.00 3.98
N LYS A 171 -5.25 -0.98 4.53
CA LYS A 171 -5.24 0.36 3.93
C LYS A 171 -4.74 0.33 2.48
N LEU A 172 -3.72 -0.48 2.18
CA LEU A 172 -3.12 -0.55 0.86
C LEU A 172 -4.12 -1.13 -0.14
N ASN A 173 -4.79 -2.22 0.22
CA ASN A 173 -5.82 -2.81 -0.63
C ASN A 173 -6.99 -1.85 -0.86
N LEU A 174 -7.38 -1.07 0.16
CA LEU A 174 -8.41 -0.05 0.02
C LEU A 174 -7.95 1.09 -0.91
N GLN A 175 -6.69 1.54 -0.83
CA GLN A 175 -6.15 2.55 -1.74
C GLN A 175 -6.12 2.07 -3.19
N VAL A 176 -5.60 0.87 -3.43
CA VAL A 176 -5.56 0.28 -4.78
C VAL A 176 -6.98 0.08 -5.33
N GLY A 177 -7.90 -0.45 -4.53
CA GLY A 177 -9.30 -0.59 -4.91
C GLY A 177 -9.99 0.76 -5.17
N GLY A 178 -9.71 1.77 -4.34
CA GLY A 178 -10.18 3.14 -4.51
C GLY A 178 -9.70 3.73 -5.83
N ILE A 179 -8.40 3.66 -6.13
CA ILE A 179 -7.83 4.12 -7.40
C ILE A 179 -8.50 3.43 -8.59
N ALA A 180 -8.64 2.10 -8.54
CA ALA A 180 -9.28 1.33 -9.60
C ALA A 180 -10.72 1.78 -9.84
N LEU A 181 -11.48 2.04 -8.77
CA LEU A 181 -12.85 2.56 -8.87
C LEU A 181 -12.90 3.98 -9.43
N VAL A 182 -11.94 4.85 -9.08
CA VAL A 182 -11.91 6.20 -9.66
C VAL A 182 -11.60 6.12 -11.17
N PHE A 183 -10.60 5.34 -11.57
CA PHE A 183 -10.31 5.12 -13.00
C PHE A 183 -11.54 4.58 -13.74
N LEU A 184 -12.21 3.58 -13.18
CA LEU A 184 -13.42 3.02 -13.79
C LEU A 184 -14.56 4.05 -13.88
N GLY A 185 -14.74 4.85 -12.84
CA GLY A 185 -15.73 5.93 -12.80
C GLY A 185 -15.46 7.02 -13.84
N LEU A 186 -14.19 7.38 -14.05
CA LEU A 186 -13.77 8.34 -15.07
C LEU A 186 -13.94 7.78 -16.49
N LEU A 187 -13.55 6.52 -16.71
CA LEU A 187 -13.66 5.87 -18.03
C LEU A 187 -15.09 5.63 -18.47
N LEU A 188 -15.96 5.20 -17.55
CA LEU A 188 -17.38 4.96 -17.84
C LEU A 188 -18.24 6.21 -17.69
N SER A 189 -17.65 7.35 -17.31
CA SER A 189 -18.38 8.59 -17.00
C SER A 189 -19.52 8.36 -15.99
N LEU A 190 -19.26 7.56 -14.93
CA LEU A 190 -20.22 7.22 -13.88
C LEU A 190 -19.85 7.93 -12.57
N PRO A 191 -20.50 9.06 -12.22
CA PRO A 191 -20.16 9.83 -11.02
C PRO A 191 -20.33 9.02 -9.72
N ILE A 192 -21.29 8.09 -9.70
CA ILE A 192 -21.55 7.25 -8.53
C ILE A 192 -20.34 6.40 -8.14
N LEU A 193 -19.57 5.90 -9.12
CA LEU A 193 -18.35 5.13 -8.86
C LEU A 193 -17.28 6.00 -8.19
N ILE A 194 -17.17 7.26 -8.62
CA ILE A 194 -16.21 8.21 -8.04
C ILE A 194 -16.58 8.53 -6.59
N VAL A 195 -17.87 8.68 -6.28
CA VAL A 195 -18.35 8.89 -4.91
C VAL A 195 -18.05 7.66 -4.04
N VAL A 196 -18.35 6.45 -4.53
CA VAL A 196 -18.02 5.20 -3.81
C VAL A 196 -16.52 5.09 -3.57
N ALA A 197 -15.70 5.41 -4.58
CA ALA A 197 -14.25 5.40 -4.45
C ALA A 197 -13.74 6.35 -3.36
N GLN A 198 -14.32 7.56 -3.25
CA GLN A 198 -13.97 8.49 -2.17
C GLN A 198 -14.28 7.91 -0.79
N TRP A 199 -15.42 7.25 -0.60
CA TRP A 199 -15.75 6.58 0.66
C TRP A 199 -14.77 5.44 0.99
N VAL A 200 -14.36 4.67 -0.01
CA VAL A 200 -13.32 3.63 0.14
C VAL A 200 -11.98 4.24 0.57
N LEU A 201 -11.60 5.40 -0.01
CA LEU A 201 -10.37 6.10 0.35
C LEU A 201 -10.44 6.75 1.74
N TRP A 202 -11.60 7.28 2.15
CA TRP A 202 -11.83 7.73 3.54
C TRP A 202 -11.69 6.57 4.53
N LEU A 203 -12.20 5.39 4.16
CA LEU A 203 -11.99 4.19 4.96
C LEU A 203 -10.49 3.85 5.03
N ALA A 204 -9.76 3.93 3.92
CA ALA A 204 -8.31 3.71 3.91
C ALA A 204 -7.55 4.65 4.86
N VAL A 205 -7.95 5.92 4.94
CA VAL A 205 -7.40 6.89 5.91
C VAL A 205 -7.62 6.43 7.35
N VAL A 206 -8.82 5.96 7.69
CA VAL A 206 -9.11 5.43 9.04
C VAL A 206 -8.19 4.25 9.35
N PHE A 207 -8.03 3.31 8.41
CA PHE A 207 -7.11 2.19 8.56
C PHE A 207 -5.64 2.63 8.68
N ALA A 208 -5.24 3.69 7.98
CA ALA A 208 -3.90 4.26 8.09
C ALA A 208 -3.63 4.83 9.49
N ILE A 209 -4.59 5.56 10.05
CA ILE A 209 -4.50 6.08 11.43
C ILE A 209 -4.43 4.92 12.44
N LEU A 210 -5.27 3.89 12.27
CA LEU A 210 -5.23 2.70 13.12
C LEU A 210 -3.87 1.97 13.02
N SER A 211 -3.25 1.93 11.84
CA SER A 211 -1.91 1.38 11.66
C SER A 211 -0.89 2.12 12.52
N ILE A 212 -0.88 3.46 12.45
CA ILE A 212 0.03 4.30 13.24
C ILE A 212 -0.17 4.08 14.75
N ILE A 213 -1.41 4.12 15.23
CA ILE A 213 -1.73 3.95 16.66
C ILE A 213 -1.32 2.57 17.18
N SER A 214 -1.50 1.53 16.36
CA SER A 214 -1.14 0.17 16.75
C SER A 214 0.36 -0.12 16.66
N GLY A 215 1.19 0.89 16.40
CA GLY A 215 2.64 0.77 16.26
C GLY A 215 3.05 -0.01 15.01
N GLY A 216 2.13 -0.18 14.06
CA GLY A 216 2.35 -0.85 12.80
C GLY A 216 2.72 0.13 11.71
N LEU A 217 3.94 -0.01 11.19
CA LEU A 217 4.42 0.71 10.03
C LEU A 217 4.36 -0.12 8.76
#